data_AF-A0A6S7K1F1-F1
#
_entry.id   AF-A0A6S7K1F1-F1
#
_cell.length_a   1.000
_cell.length_b   1.000
_cell.length_c   1.000
_cell.angle_alpha   90.00
_cell.angle_beta   90.00
_cell.angle_gamma   90.00
#
_symmetry.space_group_name_H-M   'P 1'
#
loop_
_entity.id
_entity.type
_entity.pdbx_description
1 polymer ?
#
loop_
_entity_poly.entity_id
_entity_poly.type
_entity_poly.pdbx_seq_one_letter_code
_entity_poly.pdbx_strand_id
1 'polypeptide(L)'
;MRTVKKIVKIALTQQKPWREELTNFLRNFRATPHSATGKAPATAFFNRQLRTKLPDVHTNARDPAEIQETDQKAKRKMKKYADSKAYVKPSRVRPGETVVLKRDPSHRKSETPYEPKPYKVISCKGSMVTATRGEKTVTRNSSFFKLVRQQDEPTEGDSTDGEHDNLEDTDGEPDNTAQAEEQQQEPHRYPQRVRAPPRHLADYA
;
A
#
# COMPACT_ATOMS: atom_id res chain seq x y z
N MET A 1 9.61 1.63 -16.15
CA MET A 1 10.94 1.76 -15.51
C MET A 1 11.28 3.22 -15.27
N ARG A 2 11.49 3.64 -14.02
CA ARG A 2 11.91 5.02 -13.71
C ARG A 2 13.30 5.36 -14.28
N THR A 3 14.12 4.36 -14.57
CA THR A 3 15.51 4.50 -15.06
C THR A 3 15.61 4.86 -16.55
N VAL A 4 14.85 4.20 -17.44
CA VAL A 4 14.86 4.50 -18.89
C VAL A 4 14.51 5.95 -19.17
N LYS A 5 13.43 6.47 -18.54
CA LYS A 5 13.03 7.87 -18.66
C LYS A 5 14.15 8.84 -18.22
N LYS A 6 14.91 8.49 -17.19
CA LYS A 6 16.05 9.30 -16.72
C LYS A 6 17.17 9.34 -17.75
N ILE A 7 17.54 8.20 -18.33
CA ILE A 7 18.61 8.14 -19.34
C ILE A 7 18.24 8.95 -20.58
N VAL A 8 17.01 8.83 -21.08
CA VAL A 8 16.55 9.63 -22.23
C VAL A 8 16.63 11.12 -21.91
N LYS A 9 16.17 11.54 -20.71
CA LYS A 9 16.28 12.94 -20.29
C LYS A 9 17.73 13.42 -20.21
N ILE A 10 18.62 12.61 -19.62
CA ILE A 10 20.06 12.95 -19.51
C ILE A 10 20.67 13.10 -20.90
N ALA A 11 20.37 12.19 -21.84
CA ALA A 11 20.89 12.26 -23.20
C ALA A 11 20.41 13.52 -23.93
N LEU A 12 19.13 13.88 -23.78
CA LEU A 12 18.58 15.13 -24.32
C LEU A 12 19.26 16.36 -23.71
N THR A 13 19.47 16.39 -22.39
CA THR A 13 20.17 17.50 -21.71
C THR A 13 21.64 17.60 -22.14
N GLN A 14 22.29 16.47 -22.40
CA GLN A 14 23.68 16.42 -22.88
C GLN A 14 23.82 16.60 -24.40
N GLN A 15 22.73 16.82 -25.13
CA GLN A 15 22.70 16.93 -26.60
C GLN A 15 23.31 15.72 -27.31
N LYS A 16 23.10 14.51 -26.76
CA LYS A 16 23.54 13.23 -27.34
C LYS A 16 22.39 12.49 -28.01
N PRO A 17 22.66 11.62 -29.00
CA PRO A 17 21.64 10.76 -29.59
C PRO A 17 21.07 9.80 -28.54
N TRP A 18 19.85 10.10 -28.07
CA TRP A 18 19.23 9.36 -26.97
C TRP A 18 19.00 7.87 -27.27
N ARG A 19 18.85 7.49 -28.55
CA ARG A 19 18.68 6.09 -28.97
C ARG A 19 19.93 5.27 -28.68
N GLU A 20 21.10 5.81 -29.02
CA GLU A 20 22.39 5.14 -28.79
C GLU A 20 22.67 5.02 -27.29
N GLU A 21 22.47 6.10 -26.54
CA GLU A 21 22.63 6.11 -25.08
C GLU A 21 21.67 5.12 -24.41
N LEU A 22 20.43 5.01 -24.90
CA LEU A 22 19.50 4.01 -24.42
C LEU A 22 19.97 2.59 -24.73
N THR A 23 20.49 2.32 -25.93
CA THR A 23 21.02 0.99 -26.27
C THR A 23 22.23 0.62 -25.40
N ASN A 24 23.14 1.57 -25.16
CA ASN A 24 24.29 1.40 -24.28
C ASN A 24 23.84 1.12 -22.83
N PHE A 25 22.90 1.92 -22.31
CA PHE A 25 22.33 1.70 -20.99
C PHE A 25 21.68 0.32 -20.86
N LEU A 26 20.86 -0.08 -21.83
CA LEU A 26 20.17 -1.37 -21.80
C LEU A 26 21.15 -2.54 -21.87
N ARG A 27 22.26 -2.42 -22.61
CA ARG A 27 23.32 -3.43 -22.64
C ARG A 27 23.94 -3.60 -21.25
N ASN A 28 24.27 -2.50 -20.58
CA ASN A 28 24.85 -2.52 -19.24
C ASN A 28 23.86 -3.05 -18.21
N PHE A 29 22.62 -2.55 -18.21
CA PHE A 29 21.56 -3.00 -17.30
C PHE A 29 21.33 -4.52 -17.38
N ARG A 30 21.39 -5.09 -18.59
CA ARG A 30 21.25 -6.54 -18.80
C ARG A 30 22.43 -7.35 -18.26
N ALA A 31 23.63 -6.76 -18.20
CA ALA A 31 24.86 -7.40 -17.73
C ALA A 31 25.12 -7.20 -16.23
N THR A 32 24.54 -6.17 -15.60
CA THR A 32 24.74 -5.88 -14.17
C THR A 32 23.85 -6.76 -13.28
N PRO A 33 24.39 -7.39 -12.22
CA PRO A 33 23.59 -8.08 -11.22
C PRO A 33 22.51 -7.19 -10.60
N HIS A 34 21.26 -7.66 -10.56
CA HIS A 34 20.16 -6.92 -9.96
C HIS A 34 20.14 -7.11 -8.44
N SER A 35 19.90 -6.04 -7.67
CA SER A 35 20.02 -6.06 -6.20
C SER A 35 19.09 -7.06 -5.50
N ALA A 36 17.91 -7.34 -6.06
CA ALA A 36 16.97 -8.29 -5.48
C ALA A 36 17.33 -9.76 -5.74
N THR A 37 17.87 -10.07 -6.93
CA THR A 37 18.10 -11.46 -7.37
C THR A 37 19.58 -11.83 -7.38
N GLY A 38 20.50 -10.88 -7.21
CA GLY A 38 21.94 -11.09 -7.26
C GLY A 38 22.48 -11.55 -8.62
N LYS A 39 21.63 -11.66 -9.64
CA LYS A 39 21.96 -12.13 -10.98
C LYS A 39 21.60 -11.08 -12.03
N ALA A 40 22.37 -11.06 -13.11
CA ALA A 40 22.13 -10.14 -14.21
C ALA A 40 20.87 -10.55 -14.99
N PRO A 41 20.04 -9.60 -15.46
CA PRO A 41 18.80 -9.92 -16.19
C PRO A 41 19.03 -10.80 -17.44
N ALA A 42 20.10 -10.57 -18.20
CA ALA A 42 20.41 -11.43 -19.34
C ALA A 42 20.77 -12.84 -18.91
N THR A 43 21.54 -12.98 -17.82
CA THR A 43 21.92 -14.29 -17.30
C THR A 43 20.71 -15.08 -16.80
N ALA A 44 19.78 -14.42 -16.10
CA ALA A 44 18.56 -15.06 -15.62
C ALA A 44 17.61 -15.50 -16.75
N PHE A 45 17.66 -14.83 -17.91
CA PHE A 45 16.79 -15.14 -19.05
C PHE A 45 17.41 -16.16 -20.02
N PHE A 46 18.69 -16.00 -20.34
CA PHE A 46 19.39 -16.83 -21.32
C PHE A 46 20.15 -18.00 -20.70
N ASN A 47 20.16 -18.13 -19.36
CA ASN A 47 20.95 -19.12 -18.62
C ASN A 47 22.42 -19.16 -19.06
N ARG A 48 22.97 -18.00 -19.45
CA ARG A 48 24.37 -17.81 -19.83
C ARG A 48 24.81 -16.40 -19.50
N GLN A 49 26.07 -16.22 -19.12
CA GLN A 49 26.61 -14.89 -18.89
C GLN A 49 26.77 -14.13 -20.21
N LEU A 50 26.36 -12.86 -20.22
CA LEU A 50 26.52 -12.01 -21.40
C LEU A 50 27.98 -11.55 -21.49
N ARG A 51 28.62 -11.75 -22.64
CA ARG A 51 30.01 -11.30 -22.85
C ARG A 51 30.10 -9.77 -22.80
N THR A 52 30.82 -9.27 -21.80
CA THR A 52 31.09 -7.83 -21.64
C THR A 52 32.46 -7.47 -22.21
N LYS A 53 32.91 -6.22 -22.03
CA LYS A 53 34.25 -5.78 -22.45
C LYS A 53 35.37 -6.37 -21.59
N LEU A 54 35.04 -6.77 -20.36
CA LEU A 54 35.99 -7.40 -19.46
C LEU A 54 36.10 -8.91 -19.78
N PRO A 55 37.31 -9.49 -19.70
CA PRO A 55 37.46 -10.93 -19.78
C PRO A 55 36.72 -11.56 -18.59
N ASP A 56 35.96 -12.61 -18.87
CA ASP A 56 35.18 -13.33 -17.86
C ASP A 56 35.43 -14.84 -18.03
N VAL A 57 35.63 -15.51 -16.91
CA VAL A 57 35.80 -16.97 -16.88
C VAL A 57 34.40 -17.55 -16.86
N HIS A 58 33.98 -18.14 -17.99
CA HIS A 58 32.65 -18.72 -18.10
C HIS A 58 32.45 -19.77 -17.00
N THR A 59 31.53 -19.47 -16.08
CA THR A 59 31.02 -20.45 -15.13
C THR A 59 29.73 -21.01 -15.72
N ASN A 60 29.65 -22.33 -15.84
CA ASN A 60 28.42 -22.98 -16.30
C ASN A 60 27.27 -22.59 -15.36
N ALA A 61 26.13 -22.28 -15.97
CA ALA A 61 25.02 -21.62 -15.29
C ALA A 61 24.46 -22.49 -14.16
N ARG A 62 24.35 -21.85 -12.99
CA ARG A 62 23.78 -22.38 -11.77
C ARG A 62 22.27 -22.61 -11.91
N ASP A 63 21.74 -23.54 -11.13
CA ASP A 63 20.36 -24.02 -11.20
C ASP A 63 19.33 -22.86 -11.17
N PRO A 64 18.31 -22.88 -12.05
CA PRO A 64 17.26 -21.86 -12.06
C PRO A 64 16.48 -21.77 -10.73
N ALA A 65 16.56 -22.82 -9.90
CA ALA A 65 15.96 -22.87 -8.57
C ALA A 65 16.49 -21.77 -7.62
N GLU A 66 17.80 -21.46 -7.67
CA GLU A 66 18.40 -20.45 -6.78
C GLU A 66 17.84 -19.04 -7.06
N ILE A 67 17.63 -18.71 -8.34
CA ILE A 67 17.05 -17.42 -8.76
C ILE A 67 15.63 -17.29 -8.24
N GLN A 68 14.84 -18.37 -8.31
CA GLN A 68 13.47 -18.37 -7.83
C GLN A 68 13.41 -18.19 -6.31
N GLU A 69 14.27 -18.89 -5.56
CA GLU A 69 14.28 -18.79 -4.09
C GLU A 69 14.66 -17.38 -3.61
N THR A 70 15.72 -16.81 -4.19
CA THR A 70 16.19 -15.46 -3.86
C THR A 70 15.15 -14.39 -4.20
N ASP A 71 14.53 -14.48 -5.37
CA ASP A 71 13.43 -13.60 -5.77
C ASP A 71 12.22 -13.74 -4.82
N GLN A 72 11.82 -14.96 -4.47
CA GLN A 72 10.74 -15.19 -3.51
C GLN A 72 11.07 -14.62 -2.12
N LYS A 73 12.33 -14.73 -1.66
CA LYS A 73 12.78 -14.12 -0.40
C LYS A 73 12.70 -12.59 -0.47
N ALA A 74 13.16 -11.99 -1.56
CA ALA A 74 13.09 -10.54 -1.77
C ALA A 74 11.63 -10.04 -1.83
N LYS A 75 10.75 -10.73 -2.57
CA LYS A 75 9.32 -10.44 -2.64
C LYS A 75 8.64 -10.56 -1.28
N ARG A 76 8.92 -11.62 -0.51
CA ARG A 76 8.39 -11.80 0.86
C ARG A 76 8.82 -10.66 1.78
N LYS A 77 10.09 -10.25 1.74
CA LYS A 77 10.62 -9.11 2.52
C LYS A 77 9.92 -7.81 2.13
N MET A 78 9.83 -7.51 0.84
CA MET A 78 9.16 -6.32 0.32
C MET A 78 7.68 -6.28 0.72
N LYS A 79 6.98 -7.42 0.59
CA LYS A 79 5.58 -7.57 1.00
C LYS A 79 5.40 -7.30 2.50
N LYS A 80 6.22 -7.93 3.36
CA LYS A 80 6.16 -7.73 4.81
C LYS A 80 6.32 -6.25 5.18
N TYR A 81 7.29 -5.57 4.57
CA TYR A 81 7.52 -4.14 4.80
C TYR A 81 6.36 -3.27 4.33
N ALA A 82 5.85 -3.52 3.12
CA ALA A 82 4.71 -2.78 2.57
C ALA A 82 3.45 -2.98 3.41
N ASP A 83 3.14 -4.24 3.76
CA ASP A 83 1.99 -4.60 4.59
C ASP A 83 2.08 -3.95 5.97
N SER A 84 3.25 -3.98 6.63
CA SER A 84 3.44 -3.33 7.93
C SER A 84 3.34 -1.82 7.84
N LYS A 85 3.92 -1.21 6.80
CA LYS A 85 3.93 0.25 6.65
C LYS A 85 2.54 0.81 6.34
N ALA A 86 1.74 0.06 5.59
CA ALA A 86 0.36 0.41 5.25
C ALA A 86 -0.69 -0.12 6.25
N TYR A 87 -0.26 -0.73 7.36
CA TYR A 87 -1.14 -1.33 8.38
C TYR A 87 -2.21 -2.27 7.77
N VAL A 88 -1.79 -3.10 6.81
CA VAL A 88 -2.70 -3.98 6.08
C VAL A 88 -3.30 -5.02 7.04
N LYS A 89 -4.63 -5.09 7.08
CA LYS A 89 -5.38 -6.12 7.80
C LYS A 89 -5.81 -7.21 6.81
N PRO A 90 -5.81 -8.50 7.23
CA PRO A 90 -6.33 -9.56 6.39
C PRO A 90 -7.83 -9.36 6.10
N SER A 91 -8.26 -9.78 4.91
CA SER A 91 -9.68 -9.78 4.55
C SER A 91 -10.45 -10.70 5.49
N ARG A 92 -11.60 -10.22 5.98
CA ARG A 92 -12.53 -11.01 6.80
C ARG A 92 -13.57 -11.77 5.98
N VAL A 93 -13.66 -11.49 4.68
CA VAL A 93 -14.72 -12.00 3.79
C VAL A 93 -14.56 -13.48 3.52
N ARG A 94 -15.60 -14.26 3.82
CA ARG A 94 -15.67 -15.71 3.57
C ARG A 94 -16.79 -16.07 2.60
N PRO A 95 -16.70 -17.22 1.90
CA PRO A 95 -17.81 -17.77 1.13
C PRO A 95 -19.07 -17.91 2.00
N GLY A 96 -20.23 -17.57 1.44
CA GLY A 96 -21.53 -17.61 2.12
C GLY A 96 -21.96 -16.30 2.78
N GLU A 97 -21.03 -15.39 3.05
CA GLU A 97 -21.33 -14.10 3.69
C GLU A 97 -22.07 -13.14 2.75
N THR A 98 -22.84 -12.23 3.36
CA THR A 98 -23.58 -11.17 2.68
C THR A 98 -22.72 -9.91 2.61
N VAL A 99 -22.45 -9.43 1.40
CA VAL A 99 -21.57 -8.28 1.17
C VAL A 99 -22.22 -7.24 0.26
N VAL A 100 -21.83 -5.98 0.45
CA VAL A 100 -22.22 -4.86 -0.41
C VAL A 100 -21.06 -4.51 -1.33
N LEU A 101 -21.35 -4.29 -2.61
CA LEU A 101 -20.36 -3.92 -3.62
C LEU A 101 -20.20 -2.40 -3.71
N LYS A 102 -18.96 -1.92 -3.71
CA LYS A 102 -18.61 -0.51 -3.94
C LYS A 102 -18.91 -0.13 -5.40
N ARG A 103 -19.61 0.99 -5.61
CA ARG A 103 -19.89 1.55 -6.93
C ARG A 103 -18.61 2.00 -7.62
N ASP A 104 -18.63 2.03 -8.95
CA ASP A 104 -17.56 2.64 -9.73
C ASP A 104 -17.46 4.15 -9.46
N PRO A 105 -16.27 4.77 -9.61
CA PRO A 105 -16.04 6.17 -9.24
C PRO A 105 -16.88 7.19 -10.03
N SER A 106 -17.55 6.77 -11.11
CA SER A 106 -18.40 7.62 -11.95
C SER A 106 -19.86 7.75 -11.46
N HIS A 107 -20.19 7.27 -10.25
CA HIS A 107 -21.55 7.42 -9.69
C HIS A 107 -21.89 8.89 -9.39
N ARG A 108 -23.18 9.22 -9.39
CA ARG A 108 -23.65 10.56 -9.06
C ARG A 108 -23.33 10.89 -7.60
N LYS A 109 -22.99 12.15 -7.32
CA LYS A 109 -22.67 12.62 -5.95
C LYS A 109 -23.80 12.40 -4.93
N SER A 110 -25.05 12.31 -5.40
CA SER A 110 -26.23 12.04 -4.58
C SER A 110 -26.46 10.56 -4.28
N GLU A 111 -25.71 9.65 -4.89
CA GLU A 111 -25.81 8.21 -4.64
C GLU A 111 -24.84 7.77 -3.56
N THR A 112 -25.18 6.69 -2.84
CA THR A 112 -24.29 6.11 -1.84
C THR A 112 -23.04 5.52 -2.50
N PRO A 113 -21.89 5.40 -1.79
CA PRO A 113 -20.69 4.78 -2.36
C PRO A 113 -20.83 3.28 -2.67
N TYR A 114 -21.84 2.60 -2.12
CA TYR A 114 -22.05 1.15 -2.25
C TYR A 114 -23.46 0.82 -2.75
N GLU A 115 -23.58 -0.15 -3.66
CA GLU A 115 -24.88 -0.59 -4.19
C GLU A 115 -25.81 -1.05 -3.07
N PRO A 116 -27.07 -0.57 -2.97
CA PRO A 116 -27.94 -0.89 -1.84
C PRO A 116 -28.30 -2.39 -1.75
N LYS A 117 -28.28 -3.10 -2.89
CA LYS A 117 -28.68 -4.50 -2.95
C LYS A 117 -27.47 -5.41 -2.67
N PRO A 118 -27.52 -6.23 -1.61
CA PRO A 118 -26.40 -7.07 -1.23
C PRO A 118 -26.16 -8.21 -2.23
N TYR A 119 -24.94 -8.74 -2.21
CA TYR A 119 -24.49 -9.92 -2.93
C TYR A 119 -24.13 -11.01 -1.92
N LYS A 120 -24.27 -12.27 -2.33
CA LYS A 120 -23.80 -13.43 -1.58
C LYS A 120 -22.47 -13.90 -2.13
N VAL A 121 -21.47 -14.07 -1.27
CA VAL A 121 -20.15 -14.52 -1.71
C VAL A 121 -20.19 -16.01 -2.07
N ILE A 122 -19.73 -16.36 -3.28
CA ILE A 122 -19.63 -17.75 -3.75
C ILE A 122 -18.25 -18.31 -3.40
N SER A 123 -17.19 -17.56 -3.73
CA SER A 123 -15.82 -18.06 -3.59
C SER A 123 -14.82 -16.92 -3.36
N CYS A 124 -13.73 -17.26 -2.66
CA CYS A 124 -12.62 -16.37 -2.39
C CYS A 124 -11.32 -17.03 -2.86
N LYS A 125 -10.54 -16.33 -3.70
CA LYS A 125 -9.19 -16.72 -4.14
C LYS A 125 -8.19 -15.66 -3.72
N GLY A 126 -7.56 -15.85 -2.55
CA GLY A 126 -6.72 -14.82 -1.95
C GLY A 126 -7.54 -13.56 -1.62
N SER A 127 -7.14 -12.41 -2.16
CA SER A 127 -7.90 -11.15 -2.03
C SER A 127 -8.97 -10.97 -3.11
N MET A 128 -9.15 -11.93 -4.02
CA MET A 128 -10.18 -11.87 -5.06
C MET A 128 -11.46 -12.54 -4.55
N VAL A 129 -12.58 -11.81 -4.58
CA VAL A 129 -13.88 -12.27 -4.09
C VAL A 129 -14.85 -12.31 -5.26
N THR A 130 -15.55 -13.44 -5.41
CA THR A 130 -16.64 -13.62 -6.38
C THR A 130 -17.96 -13.68 -5.63
N ALA A 131 -18.87 -12.77 -5.96
CA ALA A 131 -20.18 -12.67 -5.31
C ALA A 131 -21.29 -12.64 -6.36
N THR A 132 -22.44 -13.20 -6.01
CA THR A 132 -23.61 -13.28 -6.89
C THR A 132 -24.83 -12.60 -6.28
N ARG A 133 -25.67 -12.04 -7.15
CA ARG A 133 -26.97 -11.49 -6.84
C ARG A 133 -27.92 -11.91 -7.96
N GLY A 134 -28.64 -13.02 -7.74
CA GLY A 134 -29.48 -13.64 -8.77
C GLY A 134 -28.63 -14.07 -9.97
N GLU A 135 -28.90 -13.48 -11.14
CA GLU A 135 -28.17 -13.75 -12.38
C GLU A 135 -26.85 -12.98 -12.52
N LYS A 136 -26.62 -11.96 -11.69
CA LYS A 136 -25.42 -11.11 -11.80
C LYS A 136 -24.30 -11.63 -10.91
N THR A 137 -23.20 -12.04 -11.54
CA THR A 137 -21.96 -12.44 -10.85
C THR A 137 -20.87 -11.38 -11.03
N VAL A 138 -20.20 -11.01 -9.94
CA VAL A 138 -19.13 -10.01 -9.95
C VAL A 138 -17.90 -10.56 -9.24
N THR A 139 -16.74 -10.38 -9.87
CA THR A 139 -15.44 -10.75 -9.30
C THR A 139 -14.55 -9.51 -9.19
N ARG A 140 -14.20 -9.10 -7.95
CA ARG A 140 -13.36 -7.93 -7.67
C ARG A 140 -12.44 -8.21 -6.46
N ASN A 141 -11.52 -7.29 -6.18
CA ASN A 141 -10.73 -7.35 -4.95
C ASN A 141 -11.62 -7.20 -3.70
N SER A 142 -11.27 -7.84 -2.59
CA SER A 142 -11.97 -7.78 -1.30
C SER A 142 -12.20 -6.35 -0.80
N SER A 143 -11.37 -5.37 -1.18
CA SER A 143 -11.54 -3.96 -0.82
C SER A 143 -12.77 -3.29 -1.45
N PHE A 144 -13.34 -3.89 -2.50
CA PHE A 144 -14.58 -3.42 -3.12
C PHE A 144 -15.83 -3.98 -2.42
N PHE A 145 -15.67 -4.88 -1.47
CA PHE A 145 -16.76 -5.49 -0.74
C PHE A 145 -16.75 -5.02 0.71
N LYS A 146 -17.93 -4.67 1.23
CA LYS A 146 -18.13 -4.40 2.65
C LYS A 146 -19.06 -5.47 3.22
N LEU A 147 -18.65 -6.12 4.30
CA LEU A 147 -19.46 -7.12 4.99
C LEU A 147 -20.72 -6.45 5.57
N VAL A 148 -21.88 -7.04 5.34
CA VAL A 148 -23.13 -6.68 6.01
C VAL A 148 -23.23 -7.53 7.26
N ARG A 149 -23.20 -6.89 8.44
CA ARG A 149 -23.63 -7.56 9.66
C ARG A 149 -25.15 -7.54 9.65
N GLN A 150 -25.78 -8.71 9.63
CA GLN A 150 -27.18 -8.80 10.01
C GLN A 150 -27.20 -8.48 11.51
N GLN A 151 -27.93 -7.43 11.89
CA GLN A 151 -28.29 -7.28 13.30
C GLN A 151 -29.26 -8.42 13.56
N ASP A 152 -28.81 -9.43 14.29
CA ASP A 152 -29.73 -10.31 14.98
C ASP A 152 -30.54 -9.43 15.95
N GLU A 153 -31.84 -9.64 16.01
CA GLU A 153 -32.75 -9.02 17.00
C GLU A 153 -32.08 -9.01 18.39
N PRO A 154 -32.23 -7.93 19.19
CA PRO A 154 -31.44 -7.74 20.40
C PRO A 154 -31.68 -8.88 21.39
N THR A 155 -30.72 -9.79 21.50
CA THR A 155 -30.55 -10.61 22.70
C THR A 155 -29.68 -9.80 23.65
N GLU A 156 -30.21 -9.47 24.82
CA GLU A 156 -29.50 -8.72 25.84
C GLU A 156 -28.18 -9.40 26.23
N GLY A 157 -27.13 -8.58 26.36
CA GLY A 157 -25.89 -8.93 27.06
C GLY A 157 -24.74 -9.41 26.16
N ASP A 158 -23.90 -8.50 25.69
CA ASP A 158 -22.53 -8.36 26.22
C ASP A 158 -21.85 -7.13 25.58
N SER A 159 -21.16 -6.38 26.43
CA SER A 159 -20.61 -5.06 26.17
C SER A 159 -19.19 -5.18 25.63
N THR A 160 -18.92 -4.70 24.41
CA THR A 160 -17.59 -4.17 24.07
C THR A 160 -17.68 -3.06 23.02
N ASP A 161 -17.63 -1.83 23.55
CA ASP A 161 -16.87 -0.66 23.08
C ASP A 161 -16.99 -0.25 21.61
N GLY A 162 -18.04 0.52 21.32
CA GLY A 162 -18.08 1.46 20.22
C GLY A 162 -17.80 2.88 20.75
N GLU A 163 -16.63 3.43 20.45
CA GLU A 163 -16.32 4.85 20.66
C GLU A 163 -17.29 5.70 19.83
N HIS A 164 -18.20 6.40 20.52
CA HIS A 164 -19.10 7.40 19.98
C HIS A 164 -18.58 8.78 20.39
N ASP A 165 -17.97 9.50 19.45
CA ASP A 165 -17.72 10.94 19.60
C ASP A 165 -19.08 11.66 19.48
N ASN A 166 -19.63 12.11 20.61
CA ASN A 166 -20.73 13.07 20.65
C ASN A 166 -20.16 14.45 21.02
N LEU A 167 -20.29 15.39 20.10
CA LEU A 167 -20.11 16.81 20.32
C LEU A 167 -21.47 17.37 20.76
N GLU A 168 -21.59 17.80 22.01
CA GLU A 168 -22.67 18.68 22.45
C GLU A 168 -22.08 20.06 22.75
N ASP A 169 -22.47 21.01 21.90
CA ASP A 169 -22.45 22.45 22.16
C ASP A 169 -23.48 22.77 23.26
N THR A 170 -23.05 23.42 24.32
CA THR A 170 -23.96 24.11 25.24
C THR A 170 -23.42 25.51 25.55
N ASP A 171 -24.11 26.52 25.01
CA ASP A 171 -23.94 27.94 25.32
C ASP A 171 -24.55 28.28 26.68
N GLY A 172 -23.90 29.18 27.42
CA GLY A 172 -24.43 29.79 28.65
C GLY A 172 -23.53 30.89 29.21
N GLU A 173 -23.87 32.15 28.93
CA GLU A 173 -23.40 33.38 29.61
C GLU A 173 -24.17 33.62 30.95
N PRO A 174 -23.96 34.72 31.71
CA PRO A 174 -22.77 35.13 32.49
C PRO A 174 -23.15 35.52 33.96
N ASP A 175 -22.18 35.75 34.87
CA ASP A 175 -22.22 36.92 35.78
C ASP A 175 -20.94 37.17 36.62
N ASN A 176 -20.77 38.43 36.99
CA ASN A 176 -19.65 39.21 37.57
C ASN A 176 -19.02 38.76 38.92
N THR A 177 -17.72 39.07 39.13
CA THR A 177 -17.23 40.20 39.99
C THR A 177 -15.68 40.17 40.23
N ALA A 178 -15.03 41.30 39.90
CA ALA A 178 -13.84 41.98 40.44
C ALA A 178 -12.42 41.33 40.55
N GLN A 179 -11.52 41.89 39.72
CA GLN A 179 -10.14 42.43 39.95
C GLN A 179 -9.08 41.65 40.76
N ALA A 180 -8.01 41.23 40.08
CA ALA A 180 -6.60 41.52 40.44
C ALA A 180 -5.66 41.14 39.27
N GLU A 181 -4.69 42.00 38.96
CA GLU A 181 -3.72 41.87 37.88
C GLU A 181 -2.59 40.88 38.24
N GLU A 182 -2.35 39.87 37.39
CA GLU A 182 -1.06 39.18 37.30
C GLU A 182 -0.87 38.61 35.89
N GLN A 183 0.28 38.91 35.27
CA GLN A 183 0.62 38.53 33.90
C GLN A 183 0.72 37.01 33.76
N GLN A 184 -0.24 36.39 33.09
CA GLN A 184 -0.23 34.94 32.81
C GLN A 184 -0.34 34.69 31.29
N GLN A 185 0.57 33.86 30.80
CA GLN A 185 0.71 33.47 29.39
C GLN A 185 -0.58 32.82 28.87
N GLU A 186 -1.02 33.20 27.67
CA GLU A 186 -2.25 32.69 27.06
C GLU A 186 -2.27 31.16 26.98
N PRO A 187 -3.38 30.49 27.35
CA PRO A 187 -3.52 29.05 27.19
C PRO A 187 -3.55 28.70 25.70
N HIS A 188 -2.55 27.95 25.24
CA HIS A 188 -2.52 27.43 23.88
C HIS A 188 -3.75 26.56 23.61
N ARG A 189 -4.55 26.94 22.60
CA ARG A 189 -5.77 26.24 22.14
C ARG A 189 -5.55 24.78 21.68
N TYR A 190 -4.30 24.38 21.45
CA TYR A 190 -3.93 23.04 21.01
C TYR A 190 -2.77 22.49 21.85
N PRO A 191 -2.76 21.19 22.20
CA PRO A 191 -1.65 20.59 22.91
C PRO A 191 -0.37 20.72 22.08
N GLN A 192 0.70 21.22 22.69
CA GLN A 192 2.01 21.27 22.05
C GLN A 192 2.48 19.85 21.74
N ARG A 193 2.73 19.58 20.45
CA ARG A 193 3.28 18.29 20.02
C ARG A 193 4.75 18.21 20.41
N VAL A 194 5.08 17.36 21.38
CA VAL A 194 6.46 17.01 21.71
C VAL A 194 7.10 16.34 20.49
N ARG A 195 8.07 17.01 19.87
CA ARG A 195 8.83 16.47 18.72
C ARG A 195 10.06 15.74 19.23
N ALA A 196 9.98 14.42 19.35
CA ALA A 196 11.16 13.60 19.61
C ALA A 196 11.99 13.43 18.31
N PRO A 197 13.33 13.54 18.37
CA PRO A 197 14.18 13.23 17.23
C PRO A 197 14.06 11.74 16.86
N PRO A 198 14.25 11.39 15.58
CA PRO A 198 14.08 10.02 15.12
C PRO A 198 15.16 9.11 15.72
N ARG A 199 14.75 8.02 16.40
CA ARG A 199 15.61 7.11 17.17
C ARG A 199 16.92 6.67 16.50
N HIS A 200 16.95 6.50 15.18
CA HIS A 200 18.15 6.12 14.44
C HIS A 200 19.27 7.18 14.37
N LEU A 201 19.01 8.41 14.86
CA LEU A 201 20.00 9.48 14.98
C LEU A 201 20.51 9.65 16.42
N ALA A 202 20.05 8.81 17.37
CA ALA A 202 20.47 8.90 18.76
C ALA A 202 21.96 8.60 18.94
N ASP A 203 22.55 7.79 18.04
CA ASP A 203 23.95 7.36 18.10
C ASP A 203 24.95 8.42 17.59
N TYR A 204 24.46 9.54 17.07
CA TYR A 204 25.26 10.63 16.50
C TYR A 204 25.34 11.88 17.41
N ALA A 205 24.89 11.77 18.66
CA ALA A 205 24.83 12.85 19.64
C ALA A 205 25.97 12.76 20.68
#